data_AF-A0A536URT8-F1
#
_entry.id   AF-A0A536URT8-F1
#
_cell.length_a   1.000
_cell.length_b   1.000
_cell.length_c   1.000
_cell.angle_alpha   90.00
_cell.angle_beta   90.00
_cell.angle_gamma   90.00
#
_symmetry.space_group_name_H-M   'P 1'
#
loop_
_entity.id
_entity.type
_entity.pdbx_description
1 polymer ?
#
loop_
_entity_poly.entity_id
_entity_poly.type
_entity_poly.pdbx_seq_one_letter_code
_entity_poly.pdbx_strand_id
1 'polypeptide(L)'
;MMQTPTPAHAGPAILPLAGSSGSLLERLFKLQAHGTTTRTELIAGLTTFLTMAYIVFVNPAILGDAGMPKGSVFVATCLIAAFGTLVMGLLANYPIAMAPGMGLNAYFAYVVVLGMGLKW
;
A
#
# COMPACT_ATOMS: atom_id res chain seq x y z
N MET A 1 -41.10 -44.84 -35.50
CA MET A 1 -39.94 -44.42 -34.67
C MET A 1 -40.36 -43.19 -33.89
N MET A 2 -40.72 -43.38 -32.62
CA MET A 2 -41.13 -42.32 -31.69
C MET A 2 -39.88 -41.58 -31.19
N GLN A 3 -39.78 -40.27 -31.42
CA GLN A 3 -38.80 -39.40 -30.76
C GLN A 3 -39.39 -38.99 -29.40
N THR A 4 -38.75 -39.42 -28.31
CA THR A 4 -39.01 -38.88 -26.97
C THR A 4 -38.33 -37.51 -26.84
N PRO A 5 -39.01 -36.47 -26.29
CA PRO A 5 -38.36 -35.20 -26.03
C PRO A 5 -37.44 -35.31 -24.81
N THR A 6 -36.19 -34.87 -24.96
CA THR A 6 -35.20 -34.75 -23.87
C THR A 6 -35.66 -33.69 -22.85
N PRO A 7 -35.59 -33.94 -21.54
CA PRO A 7 -35.96 -32.94 -20.53
C PRO A 7 -34.92 -31.80 -20.50
N ALA A 8 -35.40 -30.57 -20.65
CA ALA A 8 -34.61 -29.35 -20.46
C ALA A 8 -34.09 -29.30 -19.01
N HIS A 9 -32.76 -29.29 -18.84
CA HIS A 9 -32.12 -29.05 -17.56
C HIS A 9 -32.36 -27.59 -17.15
N ALA A 10 -33.32 -27.39 -16.24
CA ALA A 10 -33.46 -26.14 -15.50
C ALA A 10 -32.17 -25.93 -14.69
N GLY A 11 -31.33 -24.99 -15.14
CA GLY A 11 -30.17 -24.54 -14.37
C GLY A 11 -30.60 -24.01 -13.01
N PRO A 12 -29.77 -24.16 -11.96
CA PRO A 12 -30.13 -23.75 -10.62
C PRO A 12 -30.43 -22.25 -10.59
N ALA A 13 -31.64 -21.90 -10.13
CA ALA A 13 -32.04 -20.54 -9.88
C ALA A 13 -31.05 -19.89 -8.91
N ILE A 14 -30.32 -18.89 -9.40
CA ILE A 14 -29.38 -18.12 -8.58
C ILE A 14 -30.24 -17.23 -7.68
N LEU A 15 -30.45 -17.69 -6.44
CA LEU A 15 -31.18 -16.94 -5.43
C LEU A 15 -30.41 -15.62 -5.17
N PRO A 16 -31.05 -14.44 -5.23
CA PRO A 16 -30.40 -13.22 -4.81
C PRO A 16 -30.26 -13.32 -3.28
N LEU A 17 -29.04 -13.62 -2.82
CA LEU A 17 -28.75 -13.70 -1.39
C LEU A 17 -28.99 -12.34 -0.76
N ALA A 18 -30.08 -12.29 0.01
CA ALA A 18 -30.49 -11.16 0.80
C ALA A 18 -29.38 -10.72 1.76
N GLY A 19 -29.13 -9.41 1.78
CA GLY A 19 -28.63 -8.65 2.93
C GLY A 19 -27.36 -9.16 3.60
N SER A 20 -26.20 -8.92 2.99
CA SER A 20 -24.95 -8.89 3.76
C SER A 20 -24.71 -7.48 4.27
N SER A 21 -24.86 -7.28 5.57
CA SER A 21 -24.13 -6.22 6.29
C SER A 21 -22.63 -6.53 6.16
N GLY A 22 -22.05 -6.24 4.99
CA GLY A 22 -20.64 -6.47 4.71
C GLY A 22 -19.78 -5.76 5.76
N SER A 23 -18.67 -6.40 6.15
CA SER A 23 -17.73 -5.80 7.10
C SER A 23 -17.31 -4.39 6.65
N LEU A 24 -16.88 -3.52 7.57
CA LEU A 24 -16.44 -2.16 7.20
C LEU A 24 -15.37 -2.18 6.09
N LEU A 25 -14.50 -3.19 6.08
CA LEU A 25 -13.51 -3.40 5.02
C LEU A 25 -14.14 -3.68 3.66
N GLU A 26 -15.22 -4.47 3.60
CA GLU A 26 -15.94 -4.71 2.33
C GLU A 26 -16.60 -3.43 1.82
N ARG A 27 -17.15 -2.60 2.72
CA ARG A 27 -17.80 -1.34 2.33
C ARG A 27 -16.81 -0.28 1.86
N LEU A 28 -15.63 -0.22 2.49
CA LEU A 28 -14.57 0.75 2.17
C LEU A 28 -13.75 0.31 0.94
N PHE A 29 -13.24 -0.92 0.94
CA PHE A 29 -12.27 -1.41 -0.06
C PHE A 29 -12.88 -2.30 -1.15
N LYS A 30 -14.14 -2.71 -1.01
CA LYS A 30 -14.85 -3.57 -1.99
C LYS A 30 -14.04 -4.82 -2.36
N LEU A 31 -13.56 -5.54 -1.34
CA LEU A 31 -12.63 -6.66 -1.51
C LEU A 31 -13.20 -7.76 -2.42
N GLN A 32 -14.50 -8.07 -2.33
CA GLN A 32 -15.14 -9.04 -3.21
C GLN A 32 -15.21 -8.56 -4.66
N ALA A 33 -15.47 -7.27 -4.89
CA ALA A 33 -15.46 -6.69 -6.23
C ALA A 33 -14.05 -6.70 -6.86
N HIS A 34 -13.01 -6.62 -6.02
CA HIS A 34 -11.61 -6.75 -6.44
C HIS A 34 -11.10 -8.20 -6.43
N GLY A 35 -11.94 -9.20 -6.11
CA GLY A 35 -11.57 -10.62 -6.10
C GLY A 35 -10.50 -10.98 -5.06
N THR A 36 -10.37 -10.21 -3.98
CA THR A 36 -9.33 -10.38 -2.94
C THR A 36 -9.94 -10.73 -1.58
N THR A 37 -9.08 -11.10 -0.63
CA THR A 37 -9.47 -11.41 0.77
C THR A 37 -8.64 -10.61 1.75
N THR A 38 -9.14 -10.39 2.97
CA THR A 38 -8.40 -9.69 4.04
C THR A 38 -7.03 -10.33 4.29
N ARG A 39 -6.91 -11.65 4.22
CA ARG A 39 -5.64 -12.37 4.37
C ARG A 39 -4.67 -12.03 3.24
N THR A 40 -5.17 -12.03 1.99
CA THR A 40 -4.37 -11.69 0.80
C THR A 40 -3.85 -10.26 0.89
N GLU A 41 -4.72 -9.31 1.23
CA GLU A 41 -4.35 -7.89 1.38
C GLU A 41 -3.34 -7.66 2.49
N LEU A 42 -3.49 -8.33 3.64
CA LEU A 42 -2.53 -8.22 4.75
C LEU A 42 -1.14 -8.71 4.32
N ILE A 43 -1.07 -9.84 3.62
CA ILE A 43 0.19 -10.39 3.11
C ILE A 43 0.78 -9.47 2.04
N ALA A 44 -0.03 -8.95 1.12
CA ALA A 44 0.42 -8.01 0.09
C ALA A 44 0.98 -6.71 0.70
N GLY A 45 0.31 -6.17 1.73
CA GLY A 45 0.79 -5.01 2.48
C GLY A 45 2.10 -5.30 3.20
N LEU A 46 2.22 -6.46 3.85
CA LEU A 46 3.47 -6.87 4.51
C LEU A 46 4.61 -7.04 3.50
N THR A 47 4.36 -7.68 2.35
CA THR A 47 5.35 -7.81 1.28
C THR A 47 5.81 -6.44 0.78
N THR A 48 4.89 -5.52 0.56
CA THR A 48 5.20 -4.14 0.14
C THR A 48 5.99 -3.37 1.20
N PHE A 49 5.66 -3.55 2.48
CA PHE A 49 6.44 -2.98 3.58
C PHE A 49 7.87 -3.52 3.56
N LEU A 50 8.05 -4.83 3.44
CA LEU A 50 9.36 -5.47 3.47
C LEU A 50 10.23 -5.08 2.27
N THR A 51 9.65 -4.90 1.07
CA THR A 51 10.40 -4.44 -0.12
C THR A 51 10.91 -3.01 0.04
N MET A 52 10.18 -2.16 0.76
CA MET A 52 10.54 -0.76 1.01
C MET A 52 11.27 -0.55 2.35
N ALA A 53 11.34 -1.56 3.23
CA ALA A 53 11.86 -1.44 4.58
C ALA A 53 13.32 -0.95 4.64
N TYR A 54 14.10 -1.16 3.57
CA TYR A 54 15.48 -0.64 3.49
C TYR A 54 15.54 0.89 3.67
N ILE A 55 14.50 1.63 3.27
CA ILE A 55 14.42 3.10 3.35
C ILE A 55 14.55 3.58 4.80
N VAL A 56 14.06 2.78 5.75
CA VAL A 56 14.14 3.05 7.19
C VAL A 56 15.59 3.21 7.67
N PHE A 57 16.54 2.55 7.02
CA PHE A 57 17.96 2.66 7.33
C PHE A 57 18.72 3.59 6.37
N VAL A 58 18.38 3.54 5.08
CA VAL A 58 19.13 4.29 4.07
C VAL A 58 18.83 5.79 4.13
N ASN A 59 17.58 6.19 4.40
CA ASN A 59 17.26 7.63 4.46
C ASN A 59 17.97 8.35 5.63
N PRO A 60 17.97 7.83 6.88
CA PRO A 60 18.76 8.41 7.96
C PRO A 60 20.27 8.36 7.73
N ALA A 61 20.79 7.37 7.00
CA ALA A 61 22.19 7.33 6.63
C ALA A 61 22.56 8.50 5.71
N ILE A 62 21.84 8.66 4.59
CA ILE A 62 22.08 9.72 3.59
C ILE A 62 21.96 11.12 4.22
N LEU A 63 20.84 11.40 4.89
CA LEU A 63 20.63 12.73 5.50
C LEU A 63 21.54 12.94 6.72
N GLY A 64 22.01 11.87 7.34
CA GLY A 64 23.03 11.92 8.37
C GLY A 64 24.38 12.38 7.87
N ASP A 65 24.75 12.04 6.63
CA ASP A 65 26.00 12.52 6.00
C ASP A 65 25.96 14.04 5.77
N ALA A 66 24.76 14.59 5.52
CA ALA A 66 24.54 16.04 5.46
C ALA A 66 24.62 16.72 6.85
N GLY A 67 24.71 15.95 7.94
CA GLY A 67 24.79 16.46 9.31
C GLY A 67 23.47 16.45 10.09
N MET A 68 22.37 15.92 9.52
CA MET A 68 21.09 15.82 10.22
C MET A 68 21.11 14.74 11.32
N PRO A 69 20.41 14.93 12.46
CA PRO A 69 20.35 13.91 13.52
C PRO A 69 19.60 12.66 13.07
N LYS A 70 20.33 11.55 12.86
CA LYS A 70 19.82 10.29 12.30
C LYS A 70 18.56 9.76 13.00
N GLY A 71 18.51 9.82 14.34
CA GLY A 71 17.36 9.35 15.11
C GLY A 71 16.08 10.15 14.84
N SER A 72 16.20 11.48 14.70
CA SER A 72 15.05 12.34 14.36
C SER A 72 14.55 12.08 12.94
N VAL A 73 15.48 11.93 11.98
CA VAL A 73 15.17 11.62 10.58
C VAL A 73 14.50 10.25 10.45
N PHE A 74 14.96 9.25 11.20
CA PHE A 74 14.35 7.92 11.26
C PHE A 74 12.88 8.01 11.69
N VAL A 75 12.63 8.65 12.84
CA VAL A 75 11.26 8.77 13.37
C VAL A 75 10.37 9.56 12.41
N ALA A 76 10.86 10.68 11.87
CA ALA A 76 10.13 11.47 10.89
C ALA A 76 9.80 10.66 9.63
N THR A 77 10.75 9.86 9.12
CA THR A 77 10.54 8.98 7.96
C THR A 77 9.42 7.98 8.22
N CYS A 78 9.47 7.27 9.35
CA CYS A 78 8.47 6.27 9.70
C CYS A 78 7.08 6.90 9.87
N LEU A 79 6.99 8.03 10.57
CA LEU A 79 5.71 8.72 10.82
C LEU A 79 5.09 9.25 9.53
N ILE A 80 5.87 9.94 8.68
CA ILE A 80 5.36 10.52 7.43
C ILE A 80 5.04 9.43 6.41
N ALA A 81 5.85 8.38 6.31
CA ALA A 81 5.56 7.25 5.43
C ALA A 81 4.28 6.51 5.86
N ALA A 82 4.12 6.24 7.16
CA ALA A 82 2.91 5.63 7.70
C ALA A 82 1.69 6.52 7.46
N PHE A 83 1.78 7.81 7.76
CA PHE A 83 0.69 8.76 7.56
C PHE A 83 0.30 8.89 6.08
N GLY A 84 1.27 9.07 5.18
CA GLY A 84 1.01 9.19 3.74
C GLY A 84 0.40 7.91 3.16
N THR A 85 0.90 6.74 3.57
CA THR A 85 0.35 5.44 3.16
C THR A 85 -1.07 5.25 3.69
N LEU A 86 -1.34 5.68 4.93
CA LEU A 86 -2.67 5.60 5.53
C LEU A 86 -3.67 6.53 4.83
N VAL A 87 -3.25 7.74 4.43
CA VAL A 87 -4.06 8.65 3.63
C VAL A 87 -4.40 8.02 2.28
N MET A 88 -3.41 7.44 1.58
CA MET A 88 -3.66 6.76 0.30
C MET A 88 -4.61 5.56 0.46
N GLY A 89 -4.41 4.75 1.50
CA GLY A 89 -5.25 3.59 1.78
C GLY A 89 -6.67 3.96 2.19
N LEU A 90 -6.86 4.83 3.18
CA LEU A 90 -8.17 5.08 3.77
C LEU A 90 -8.98 6.17 3.07
N LEU A 91 -8.32 7.26 2.63
CA LEU A 91 -9.03 8.40 2.01
C LEU A 91 -9.10 8.26 0.49
N ALA A 92 -7.98 7.91 -0.15
CA ALA A 92 -7.94 7.76 -1.61
C ALA A 92 -8.40 6.37 -2.09
N ASN A 93 -8.53 5.38 -1.18
CA ASN A 93 -8.84 3.99 -1.50
C ASN A 93 -7.93 3.43 -2.60
N TYR A 94 -6.63 3.79 -2.53
CA TYR A 94 -5.64 3.46 -3.54
C TYR A 94 -4.45 2.73 -2.89
N PRO A 95 -4.14 1.48 -3.31
CA PRO A 95 -3.17 0.62 -2.62
C PRO A 95 -1.72 0.98 -2.98
N ILE A 96 -1.28 2.20 -2.65
CA ILE A 96 0.09 2.68 -2.86
C ILE A 96 0.76 3.03 -1.54
N ALA A 97 1.91 2.40 -1.29
CA ALA A 97 2.79 2.74 -0.19
C ALA A 97 3.58 4.01 -0.51
N MET A 98 3.60 4.93 0.45
CA MET A 98 4.29 6.22 0.36
C MET A 98 5.58 6.16 1.18
N ALA A 99 6.69 6.55 0.56
CA ALA A 99 8.01 6.58 1.17
C ALA A 99 8.79 7.80 0.64
N PRO A 100 9.88 8.24 1.30
CA PRO A 100 10.70 9.34 0.81
C PRO A 100 11.35 9.04 -0.55
N GLY A 101 11.43 10.07 -1.39
CA GLY A 101 12.08 10.00 -2.70
C GLY A 101 13.60 9.95 -2.57
N MET A 102 14.18 8.75 -2.69
CA MET A 102 15.61 8.51 -2.45
C MET A 102 16.54 9.39 -3.32
N GLY A 103 16.17 9.67 -4.57
CA GLY A 103 16.97 10.51 -5.47
C GLY A 103 17.07 11.97 -5.02
N LEU A 104 15.98 12.56 -4.53
CA LEU A 104 15.98 13.93 -4.04
C LEU A 104 16.78 14.06 -2.74
N ASN A 105 16.69 13.05 -1.86
CA ASN A 105 17.44 13.06 -0.61
C ASN A 105 18.94 12.92 -0.85
N ALA A 106 19.34 12.08 -1.80
CA ALA A 106 20.74 11.96 -2.23
C ALA A 106 21.25 13.26 -2.88
N TYR A 107 20.45 13.89 -3.75
CA TYR A 107 20.79 15.18 -4.33
C TYR A 107 20.99 16.26 -3.26
N PHE A 108 20.03 16.38 -2.33
CA PHE A 108 20.10 17.34 -1.24
C PHE A 108 21.36 17.13 -0.37
N ALA A 109 21.63 15.89 0.06
CA ALA A 109 22.79 15.62 0.88
C ALA A 109 24.09 15.85 0.10
N TYR A 110 24.31 15.11 -0.99
CA TYR A 110 25.63 15.03 -1.61
C TYR A 110 25.94 16.20 -2.54
N VAL A 111 24.94 16.80 -3.18
CA VAL A 111 25.16 17.94 -4.09
C VAL A 111 24.99 19.25 -3.34
N VAL A 112 23.85 19.47 -2.69
CA VAL A 112 23.53 20.79 -2.09
C VAL A 112 24.33 21.03 -0.82
N VAL A 113 24.34 20.07 0.12
CA VAL A 113 25.00 20.26 1.42
C VAL A 113 26.50 20.01 1.31
N LEU A 114 26.91 18.80 0.90
CA LEU A 114 28.33 18.46 0.82
C LEU A 114 29.03 19.10 -0.39
N GLY A 115 28.40 19.08 -1.56
CA GLY A 115 29.01 19.58 -2.80
C GLY A 115 29.11 21.11 -2.88
N MET A 116 28.06 21.82 -2.50
CA MET A 116 28.00 23.29 -2.55
C MET A 116 28.33 23.96 -1.21
N GLY A 117 28.47 23.19 -0.12
CA GLY A 117 28.80 23.71 1.21
C GLY A 117 27.66 24.47 1.89
N LEU A 118 26.41 24.26 1.45
CA LEU A 118 25.24 24.89 2.06
C LEU A 118 24.86 24.15 3.34
N LYS A 119 24.36 24.89 4.34
CA LYS A 119 23.84 24.30 5.57
C LYS A 119 22.49 23.59 5.32
N TRP A 120 22.28 22.47 6.01
CA TRP A 120 21.00 21.77 6.09
C TRP A 120 20.03 22.49 7.04
#